data_AF-A0AAD2G7X8-F1
#
_entry.id   AF-A0AAD2G7X8-F1
#
_cell.length_a   1.000
_cell.length_b   1.000
_cell.length_c   1.000
_cell.angle_alpha   90.00
_cell.angle_beta   90.00
_cell.angle_gamma   90.00
#
_symmetry.space_group_name_H-M   'P 1'
#
loop_
_entity.id
_entity.type
_entity.pdbx_description
1 polymer ?
#
loop_
_entity_poly.entity_id
_entity_poly.type
_entity_poly.pdbx_seq_one_letter_code
_entity_poly.pdbx_strand_id
1 'polypeptide(L)'
;MKSFLISLILAIICFASSSSAFSVPPSVVSSPIVSAAAPSTTSLNVFGKRKTKAQIEEEEALAAQYWQGEWVCKDCGYIYNKQECAGMYFEEQGAGFRCPQCSGPRRRYAKKVGDRVGTTLDGGDAPILIFSFGGVALTIAFGIWAVNNL
;
A
#
# COMPACT_ATOMS: atom_id res chain seq x y z
N MET A 1 -2.45 8.97 -46.18
CA MET A 1 -2.68 9.25 -44.74
C MET A 1 -3.19 8.03 -43.96
N LYS A 2 -4.24 7.32 -44.40
CA LYS A 2 -4.71 6.07 -43.77
C LYS A 2 -3.64 4.98 -43.62
N SER A 3 -2.80 4.75 -44.63
CA SER A 3 -1.72 3.76 -44.58
C SER A 3 -0.58 4.11 -43.60
N PHE A 4 -0.39 5.39 -43.29
CA PHE A 4 0.63 5.88 -42.36
C PHE A 4 0.17 5.68 -40.90
N LEU A 5 -1.11 5.96 -40.63
CA LEU A 5 -1.77 5.68 -39.35
C LEU A 5 -1.79 4.19 -39.03
N ILE A 6 -2.09 3.34 -40.02
CA ILE A 6 -2.10 1.87 -39.83
C ILE A 6 -0.69 1.34 -39.51
N SER A 7 0.35 1.86 -40.16
CA SER A 7 1.74 1.45 -39.89
C SER A 7 2.23 1.88 -38.50
N LEU A 8 1.81 3.06 -38.04
CA LEU A 8 2.18 3.58 -36.71
C LEU A 8 1.49 2.81 -35.58
N ILE A 9 0.23 2.40 -35.79
CA ILE A 9 -0.51 1.56 -34.83
C ILE A 9 0.10 0.15 -34.77
N LEU A 10 0.49 -0.44 -35.91
CA LEU A 10 1.17 -1.74 -35.94
C LEU A 10 2.52 -1.72 -35.21
N ALA A 11 3.29 -0.65 -35.34
CA ALA A 11 4.57 -0.50 -34.65
C ALA A 11 4.41 -0.46 -33.12
N ILE A 12 3.39 0.23 -32.61
CA ILE A 12 3.12 0.33 -31.17
C ILE A 12 2.68 -1.02 -30.59
N ILE A 13 1.89 -1.80 -31.34
CA ILE A 13 1.45 -3.15 -30.93
C ILE A 13 2.64 -4.14 -30.92
N CYS A 14 3.59 -4.01 -31.86
CA CYS A 14 4.81 -4.82 -31.86
C CYS A 14 5.74 -4.52 -30.69
N PHE A 15 5.84 -3.27 -30.23
CA PHE A 15 6.67 -2.92 -29.06
C PHE A 15 6.09 -3.38 -27.72
N ALA A 16 4.78 -3.61 -27.64
CA ALA A 16 4.12 -4.12 -26.42
C ALA A 16 4.29 -5.65 -26.22
N SER A 17 4.85 -6.36 -27.20
CA SER A 17 4.94 -7.83 -27.18
C SER A 17 6.20 -8.39 -26.49
N SER A 18 7.12 -7.53 -26.03
CA SER A 18 8.41 -7.95 -25.44
C SER A 18 8.38 -8.25 -23.94
N SER A 19 7.23 -8.16 -23.28
CA SER A 19 7.11 -8.36 -21.83
C SER A 19 6.43 -9.70 -21.53
N SER A 20 7.17 -10.79 -21.66
CA SER A 20 6.75 -12.12 -21.23
C SER A 20 7.23 -12.47 -19.82
N ALA A 21 6.39 -13.24 -19.12
CA ALA A 21 6.57 -13.94 -17.84
C ALA A 21 6.02 -13.16 -16.61
N PHE A 22 5.08 -13.68 -15.81
CA PHE A 22 4.82 -15.06 -15.40
C PHE A 22 3.34 -15.33 -15.10
N SER A 23 2.92 -16.56 -15.34
CA SER A 23 1.65 -17.20 -14.96
C SER A 23 1.74 -17.91 -13.60
N VAL A 24 0.64 -17.96 -12.82
CA VAL A 24 -0.01 -19.16 -12.18
C VAL A 24 -1.01 -18.72 -11.07
N PRO A 25 -2.10 -19.48 -10.79
CA PRO A 25 -3.38 -19.03 -10.17
C PRO A 25 -3.62 -19.60 -8.73
N PRO A 26 -4.86 -19.86 -8.24
CA PRO A 26 -5.65 -18.97 -7.37
C PRO A 26 -5.99 -19.58 -5.98
N SER A 27 -6.45 -18.76 -5.01
CA SER A 27 -7.29 -19.17 -3.85
C SER A 27 -7.85 -17.91 -3.16
N VAL A 28 -9.14 -17.55 -3.31
CA VAL A 28 -10.37 -18.07 -2.67
C VAL A 28 -10.62 -17.45 -1.27
N VAL A 29 -11.64 -16.56 -1.25
CA VAL A 29 -12.68 -16.35 -0.21
C VAL A 29 -12.26 -15.62 1.09
N SER A 30 -13.11 -14.86 1.78
CA SER A 30 -14.23 -13.95 1.52
C SER A 30 -14.69 -13.48 2.91
N SER A 31 -15.15 -12.23 3.01
CA SER A 31 -16.14 -11.76 4.00
C SER A 31 -15.67 -11.63 5.48
N PRO A 32 -16.52 -11.09 6.38
CA PRO A 32 -16.88 -9.67 6.41
C PRO A 32 -16.70 -9.02 7.80
N ILE A 33 -16.83 -7.70 7.76
CA ILE A 33 -17.17 -6.71 8.81
C ILE A 33 -17.89 -7.30 10.04
N VAL A 34 -17.56 -6.83 11.26
CA VAL A 34 -18.48 -6.15 12.20
C VAL A 34 -17.71 -5.60 13.41
N SER A 35 -18.25 -4.48 13.87
CA SER A 35 -17.80 -3.48 14.83
C SER A 35 -17.92 -3.86 16.31
N ALA A 36 -17.23 -3.06 17.13
CA ALA A 36 -17.55 -2.61 18.48
C ALA A 36 -17.37 -3.57 19.67
N ALA A 37 -16.46 -3.23 20.59
CA ALA A 37 -16.76 -2.48 21.82
C ALA A 37 -15.73 -2.80 22.92
N ALA A 38 -15.10 -1.76 23.47
CA ALA A 38 -14.32 -1.82 24.72
C ALA A 38 -15.24 -1.90 25.94
N PRO A 39 -14.76 -2.44 27.09
CA PRO A 39 -14.34 -1.57 28.19
C PRO A 39 -13.04 -2.06 28.89
N SER A 40 -12.06 -1.20 29.17
CA SER A 40 -11.93 -0.35 30.37
C SER A 40 -11.54 -1.11 31.66
N THR A 41 -10.32 -0.85 32.17
CA THR A 41 -10.01 -0.32 33.53
C THR A 41 -8.70 -0.83 34.17
N THR A 42 -7.79 0.13 34.37
CA THR A 42 -6.90 0.38 35.54
C THR A 42 -6.37 -0.78 36.41
N SER A 43 -5.03 -0.91 36.48
CA SER A 43 -4.26 -0.80 37.74
C SER A 43 -2.74 -0.86 37.50
N LEU A 44 -2.02 -0.01 38.23
CA LEU A 44 -0.56 0.13 38.31
C LEU A 44 0.07 -1.16 38.86
N ASN A 45 0.89 -1.86 38.07
CA ASN A 45 1.64 -3.03 38.53
C ASN A 45 3.16 -2.84 38.32
N VAL A 46 3.86 -2.58 39.43
CA VAL A 46 5.34 -2.49 39.60
C VAL A 46 5.92 -3.85 40.03
N PHE A 47 5.21 -4.95 39.75
CA PHE A 47 5.74 -6.31 39.88
C PHE A 47 5.71 -6.95 38.50
N GLY A 48 6.86 -7.44 38.05
CA GLY A 48 7.06 -8.02 36.73
C GLY A 48 5.97 -9.04 36.41
N LYS A 49 5.00 -8.63 35.59
CA LYS A 49 3.94 -9.51 35.11
C LYS A 49 4.57 -10.45 34.08
N ARG A 50 4.79 -11.71 34.46
CA ARG A 50 4.74 -12.79 33.46
C ARG A 50 3.35 -12.69 32.84
N LYS A 51 3.27 -12.28 31.58
CA LYS A 51 2.01 -12.32 30.81
C LYS A 51 1.47 -13.74 30.90
N THR A 52 0.17 -13.85 31.20
CA THR A 52 -0.52 -15.14 31.18
C THR A 52 -0.58 -15.65 29.74
N LYS A 53 -0.62 -16.97 29.52
CA LYS A 53 -0.61 -17.56 28.17
C LYS A 53 -1.72 -16.97 27.26
N ALA A 54 -2.89 -16.68 27.85
CA ALA A 54 -4.00 -16.04 27.15
C ALA A 54 -3.69 -14.59 26.69
N GLN A 55 -2.94 -13.81 27.47
CA GLN A 55 -2.54 -12.45 27.08
C GLN A 55 -1.47 -12.43 25.99
N ILE A 56 -0.67 -13.49 25.90
CA ILE A 56 0.35 -13.66 24.86
C ILE A 56 -0.34 -13.99 23.53
N GLU A 57 -1.29 -14.94 23.54
CA GLU A 57 -2.06 -15.30 22.34
C GLU A 57 -2.89 -14.13 21.79
N GLU A 58 -3.49 -13.31 22.67
CA GLU A 58 -4.23 -12.11 22.26
C GLU A 58 -3.31 -11.04 21.65
N GLU A 59 -2.13 -10.83 22.22
CA GLU A 59 -1.13 -9.90 21.68
C GLU A 59 -0.52 -10.41 20.36
N GLU A 60 -0.38 -11.72 20.19
CA GLU A 60 0.05 -12.35 18.93
C GLU A 60 -1.02 -12.25 17.84
N ALA A 61 -2.30 -12.40 18.19
CA ALA A 61 -3.41 -12.20 17.26
C ALA A 61 -3.55 -10.73 16.82
N LEU A 62 -3.30 -9.78 17.73
CA LEU A 62 -3.21 -8.35 17.41
C LEU A 62 -1.95 -8.06 16.57
N ALA A 63 -0.81 -8.65 16.94
CA ALA A 63 0.42 -8.54 16.16
C ALA A 63 0.20 -9.00 14.72
N ALA A 64 -0.54 -10.09 14.49
CA ALA A 64 -0.88 -10.59 13.16
C ALA A 64 -1.76 -9.63 12.33
N GLN A 65 -2.56 -8.76 12.99
CA GLN A 65 -3.34 -7.72 12.31
C GLN A 65 -2.47 -6.54 11.86
N TYR A 66 -1.32 -6.34 12.51
CA TYR A 66 -0.38 -5.29 12.16
C TYR A 66 0.56 -5.70 11.02
N TRP A 67 1.10 -4.69 10.35
CA TRP A 67 2.11 -4.90 9.32
C TRP A 67 3.35 -5.60 9.87
N GLN A 68 3.66 -6.78 9.33
CA GLN A 68 4.81 -7.61 9.74
C GLN A 68 6.16 -7.12 9.20
N GLY A 69 6.14 -6.25 8.19
CA GLY A 69 7.36 -5.72 7.57
C GLY A 69 7.94 -4.52 8.32
N GLU A 70 9.05 -4.01 7.79
CA GLU A 70 9.70 -2.83 8.33
C GLU A 70 8.98 -1.54 7.88
N TRP A 71 8.98 -0.53 8.73
CA TRP A 71 8.56 0.82 8.39
C TRP A 71 9.79 1.69 8.19
N VAL A 72 9.96 2.26 6.99
CA VAL A 72 11.16 3.03 6.64
C VAL A 72 10.80 4.46 6.31
N CYS A 73 11.48 5.42 6.94
CA CYS A 73 11.30 6.83 6.65
C CYS A 73 11.82 7.18 5.25
N LYS A 74 10.97 7.77 4.40
CA LYS A 74 11.32 8.18 3.03
C LYS A 74 12.39 9.28 2.99
N ASP A 75 12.46 10.16 4.00
CA ASP A 75 13.38 11.31 3.94
C ASP A 75 14.81 10.95 4.30
N CYS A 76 15.00 10.03 5.25
CA CYS A 76 16.33 9.74 5.82
C CYS A 76 16.68 8.25 5.88
N GLY A 77 15.76 7.36 5.52
CA GLY A 77 16.00 5.91 5.54
C GLY A 77 15.96 5.27 6.93
N TYR A 78 15.64 6.01 8.01
CA TYR A 78 15.54 5.43 9.34
C TYR A 78 14.45 4.34 9.39
N ILE A 79 14.85 3.16 9.87
CA ILE A 79 13.99 1.99 10.07
C ILE A 79 13.37 2.08 11.46
N TYR A 80 12.04 2.04 11.53
CA TYR A 80 11.30 2.14 12.77
C TYR A 80 11.60 0.96 13.69
N ASN A 81 12.05 1.26 14.91
CA ASN A 81 12.24 0.29 15.97
C ASN A 81 11.20 0.50 17.08
N LYS A 82 10.38 -0.52 17.35
CA LYS A 82 9.40 -0.55 18.46
C LYS A 82 10.02 -0.16 19.79
N GLN A 83 11.23 -0.66 20.09
CA GLN A 83 11.88 -0.44 21.39
C GLN A 83 12.25 1.03 21.61
N GLU A 84 12.65 1.72 20.53
CA GLU A 84 13.01 3.14 20.58
C GLU A 84 11.77 4.05 20.57
N CYS A 85 10.66 3.56 20.03
CA CYS A 85 9.45 4.33 19.78
C CYS A 85 8.28 3.90 20.67
N ALA A 86 8.45 4.07 21.99
CA ALA A 86 7.43 3.84 23.03
C ALA A 86 6.87 2.41 23.14
N GLY A 87 7.53 1.41 22.54
CA GLY A 87 7.10 0.02 22.61
C GLY A 87 5.81 -0.30 21.85
N MET A 88 5.28 0.65 21.07
CA MET A 88 4.03 0.50 20.33
C MET A 88 4.27 0.05 18.90
N TYR A 89 3.24 -0.46 18.24
CA TYR A 89 3.30 -0.69 16.80
C TYR A 89 3.20 0.65 16.05
N PHE A 90 3.81 0.71 14.86
CA PHE A 90 3.81 1.94 14.07
C PHE A 90 2.39 2.43 13.70
N GLU A 91 1.45 1.51 13.53
CA GLU A 91 0.07 1.81 13.17
C GLU A 91 -0.72 2.43 14.35
N GLU A 92 -0.37 2.08 15.59
CA GLU A 92 -0.95 2.64 16.82
C GLU A 92 -0.39 4.04 17.15
N GLN A 93 0.79 4.35 16.60
CA GLN A 93 1.48 5.59 16.89
C GLN A 93 0.69 6.79 16.35
N GLY A 94 0.33 7.76 17.20
CA GLY A 94 -0.50 8.92 16.82
C GLY A 94 0.13 9.92 15.83
N ALA A 95 -0.65 10.92 15.41
CA ALA A 95 -0.23 11.93 14.41
C ALA A 95 0.92 12.84 14.89
N GLY A 96 1.23 12.83 16.18
CA GLY A 96 2.35 13.57 16.78
C GLY A 96 3.72 12.92 16.63
N PHE A 97 3.81 11.71 16.06
CA PHE A 97 5.08 11.03 15.89
C PHE A 97 6.00 11.71 14.88
N ARG A 98 7.26 11.82 15.29
CA ARG A 98 8.33 12.39 14.49
C ARG A 98 9.47 11.38 14.40
N CYS A 99 10.04 11.27 13.21
CA CYS A 99 11.25 10.48 13.00
C CYS A 99 12.38 11.00 13.90
N PRO A 100 13.08 10.14 14.66
CA PRO A 100 14.16 10.56 15.55
C PRO A 100 15.40 11.11 14.82
N GLN A 101 15.62 10.72 13.56
CA GLN A 101 16.76 11.20 12.77
C GLN A 101 16.47 12.50 12.02
N CYS A 102 15.30 12.62 11.37
CA CYS A 102 15.02 13.76 10.48
C CYS A 102 13.85 14.64 10.93
N SER A 103 13.23 14.36 12.08
CA SER A 103 12.03 15.03 12.60
C SER A 103 10.79 14.97 11.69
N GLY A 104 10.82 14.10 10.67
CA GLY A 104 9.73 13.98 9.70
C GLY A 104 8.44 13.43 10.27
N PRO A 105 7.27 13.90 9.81
CA PRO A 105 5.97 13.39 10.25
C PRO A 105 5.76 11.92 9.87
N ARG A 106 4.92 11.22 10.66
CA ARG A 106 4.54 9.80 10.48
C ARG A 106 4.17 9.43 9.04
N ARG A 107 3.47 10.31 8.31
CA ARG A 107 3.03 10.09 6.92
C ARG A 107 4.15 9.86 5.90
N ARG A 108 5.42 10.11 6.25
CA ARG A 108 6.57 9.91 5.35
C ARG A 108 7.21 8.53 5.48
N TYR A 109 6.65 7.65 6.29
CA TYR A 109 7.11 6.27 6.38
C TYR A 109 6.42 5.38 5.35
N ALA A 110 7.20 4.50 4.72
CA ALA A 110 6.74 3.52 3.76
C ALA A 110 6.84 2.11 4.33
N LYS A 111 5.92 1.25 3.93
CA LYS A 111 5.94 -0.19 4.21
C LYS A 111 7.02 -0.89 3.36
N LYS A 112 7.93 -1.62 3.99
CA LYS A 112 9.02 -2.38 3.36
C LYS A 112 8.90 -3.87 3.71
N VAL A 113 9.09 -4.75 2.72
CA VAL A 113 9.22 -6.21 2.92
C VAL A 113 10.46 -6.68 2.16
N GLY A 114 11.46 -7.20 2.89
CA GLY A 114 12.76 -7.56 2.30
C GLY A 114 13.41 -6.38 1.60
N ASP A 115 14.01 -6.60 0.43
CA ASP A 115 14.69 -5.54 -0.34
C ASP A 115 13.74 -4.58 -1.09
N ARG A 116 12.42 -4.83 -1.07
CA ARG A 116 11.45 -3.97 -1.75
C ARG A 116 10.76 -3.05 -0.76
N VAL A 117 10.99 -1.75 -0.94
CA VAL A 117 10.16 -0.69 -0.35
C VAL A 117 8.93 -0.55 -1.25
N GLY A 118 7.73 -0.54 -0.69
CA GLY A 118 6.48 -0.49 -1.45
C GLY A 118 6.41 0.76 -2.33
N THR A 119 6.80 0.63 -3.60
CA THR A 119 6.63 1.67 -4.62
C THR A 119 5.20 1.74 -5.16
N THR A 120 4.33 0.81 -4.75
CA THR A 120 2.99 0.62 -5.32
C THR A 120 1.86 0.49 -4.28
N LEU A 121 2.05 0.88 -3.01
CA LEU A 121 1.10 0.60 -1.93
C LEU A 121 0.68 1.81 -1.07
N ASP A 122 0.45 2.97 -1.69
CA ASP A 122 -0.36 4.06 -1.11
C ASP A 122 -1.72 4.26 -1.83
N GLY A 123 -2.07 3.43 -2.82
CA GLY A 123 -3.39 3.48 -3.48
C GLY A 123 -3.76 4.81 -4.17
N GLY A 124 -2.86 5.79 -4.19
CA GLY A 124 -3.11 7.14 -4.70
C GLY A 124 -2.94 7.28 -6.21
N ASP A 125 -2.17 6.40 -6.85
CA ASP A 125 -1.88 6.51 -8.28
C ASP A 125 -2.88 5.75 -9.18
N ALA A 126 -3.71 4.87 -8.62
CA ALA A 126 -4.78 4.24 -9.40
C ALA A 126 -5.75 5.27 -10.03
N PRO A 127 -6.29 6.27 -9.29
CA PRO A 127 -7.18 7.26 -9.90
C PRO A 127 -6.47 8.11 -10.96
N ILE A 128 -5.22 8.53 -10.75
CA ILE A 128 -4.53 9.34 -11.75
C ILE A 128 -4.27 8.56 -13.05
N LEU A 129 -3.93 7.27 -12.95
CA LEU A 129 -3.74 6.41 -14.11
C LEU A 129 -5.07 6.16 -14.85
N ILE A 130 -6.16 5.90 -14.10
CA ILE A 130 -7.48 5.68 -14.70
C ILE A 130 -7.96 6.92 -15.45
N PHE A 131 -7.85 8.12 -14.86
CA PHE A 131 -8.27 9.35 -15.54
C PHE A 131 -7.37 9.69 -16.73
N SER A 132 -6.06 9.45 -16.62
CA SER A 132 -5.11 9.73 -17.71
C SER A 132 -5.37 8.82 -18.91
N PHE A 133 -5.39 7.50 -18.70
CA PHE A 133 -5.64 6.55 -19.79
C PHE A 133 -7.08 6.62 -20.30
N GLY A 134 -8.04 6.79 -19.40
CA GLY A 134 -9.46 6.93 -19.75
C GLY A 134 -9.72 8.17 -20.61
N GLY A 135 -9.14 9.31 -20.24
CA GLY A 135 -9.26 10.55 -21.02
C GLY A 135 -8.65 10.43 -22.43
N VAL A 136 -7.47 9.83 -22.54
CA VAL A 136 -6.83 9.58 -23.84
C VAL A 136 -7.68 8.64 -24.70
N ALA A 137 -8.17 7.53 -24.14
CA ALA A 137 -9.02 6.58 -24.85
C ALA A 137 -10.31 7.23 -25.36
N LEU A 138 -10.97 8.05 -24.52
CA LEU A 138 -12.20 8.75 -24.88
C LEU A 138 -11.95 9.77 -26.00
N THR A 139 -10.84 10.51 -25.95
CA THR A 139 -10.47 11.49 -26.99
C THR A 139 -10.24 10.80 -28.34
N ILE A 140 -9.55 9.66 -28.35
CA ILE A 140 -9.33 8.87 -29.56
C ILE A 140 -10.66 8.32 -30.10
N ALA A 141 -11.51 7.79 -29.22
CA ALA A 141 -12.81 7.26 -29.61
C ALA A 141 -13.71 8.33 -30.24
N PHE A 142 -13.74 9.53 -29.65
CA PHE A 142 -14.49 10.67 -30.21
C PHE A 142 -13.95 11.10 -31.57
N GLY A 143 -12.62 11.16 -31.73
CA GLY A 143 -12.00 11.48 -33.02
C GLY A 143 -12.36 10.48 -34.13
N ILE A 144 -12.38 9.18 -33.83
CA ILE A 144 -12.79 8.14 -34.79
C ILE A 144 -14.27 8.27 -35.13
N TRP A 145 -15.12 8.51 -34.13
CA TRP A 145 -16.55 8.69 -34.35
C TRP A 145 -16.86 9.91 -35.23
N ALA A 146 -16.21 11.05 -34.97
CA ALA A 146 -16.41 12.28 -35.72
C ALA A 146 -16.03 12.13 -37.20
N VAL A 147 -14.93 11.43 -37.50
CA VAL A 147 -14.50 11.17 -38.89
C VAL A 147 -15.52 10.34 -39.69
N ASN A 148 -16.33 9.52 -39.03
CA ASN A 148 -17.26 8.61 -39.69
C ASN A 148 -18.70 9.14 -39.78
N ASN A 149 -19.09 10.09 -38.93
CA ASN A 149 -20.49 10.50 -38.77
C ASN A 149 -20.75 11.99 -39.05
N LEU A 150 -19.69 12.75 -39.34
CA LEU A 150 -19.72 14.19 -39.60
C LEU A 150 -19.13 14.43 -41.00
#